data_AF-P94607-F1
#
_entry.id   AF-P94607-F1
#
_cell.length_a   1.000
_cell.length_b   1.000
_cell.length_c   1.000
_cell.angle_alpha   90.00
_cell.angle_beta   90.00
_cell.angle_gamma   90.00
#
_symmetry.space_group_name_H-M   'P 1'
#
loop_
_entity.id
_entity.type
_entity.pdbx_description
1 polymer ?
#
loop_
_entity_poly.entity_id
_entity_poly.type
_entity_poly.pdbx_seq_one_letter_code
_entity_poly.pdbx_strand_id
1 'polypeptide(L)'
;MRKFTFVVVLLFIVGSISYYLFRSLREYRFNPYSGKYLSKRGNVILILNNNDDNCTIINNEYRDVFSTKAKYLVVDNRIKIRIDNKYNYVGKSVIKGIFKGNSLKLGNDIYYKK
;
A
#
# COMPACT_ATOMS: atom_id res chain seq x y z
N MET A 1 -51.21 7.34 8.49
CA MET A 1 -50.01 8.07 8.95
C MET A 1 -48.90 7.14 9.45
N ARG A 2 -49.13 6.23 10.41
CA ARG A 2 -48.09 5.34 10.98
C ARG A 2 -47.26 4.53 9.98
N LYS A 3 -47.88 3.99 8.92
CA LYS A 3 -47.18 3.23 7.86
C LYS A 3 -46.20 4.10 7.04
N PHE A 4 -46.56 5.35 6.79
CA PHE A 4 -45.74 6.30 6.04
C PHE A 4 -44.52 6.74 6.85
N THR A 5 -44.71 6.97 8.16
CA THR A 5 -43.61 7.26 9.10
C THR A 5 -42.62 6.10 9.18
N PHE A 6 -43.12 4.85 9.19
CA PHE A 6 -42.26 3.66 9.21
C PHE A 6 -41.39 3.54 7.96
N VAL A 7 -41.95 3.83 6.77
CA VAL A 7 -41.23 3.81 5.50
C VAL A 7 -40.12 4.88 5.48
N VAL A 8 -40.41 6.09 5.96
CA VAL A 8 -39.41 7.17 6.03
C VAL A 8 -38.26 6.82 6.98
N VAL A 9 -38.56 6.28 8.16
CA VAL A 9 -37.53 5.83 9.11
C VAL A 9 -36.66 4.72 8.52
N LEU A 10 -37.27 3.77 7.80
CA LEU A 10 -36.53 2.69 7.14
C LEU A 10 -35.54 3.24 6.08
N LEU A 11 -35.97 4.22 5.28
CA LEU A 11 -35.11 4.86 4.27
C LEU A 11 -33.91 5.58 4.92
N PHE A 12 -34.11 6.24 6.06
CA PHE A 12 -33.01 6.87 6.80
C PHE A 12 -31.99 5.85 7.33
N ILE A 13 -32.46 4.71 7.84
CA ILE A 13 -31.58 3.64 8.34
C ILE A 13 -30.76 3.07 7.18
N VAL A 14 -31.40 2.72 6.06
CA VAL A 14 -30.72 2.18 4.87
C VAL A 14 -29.72 3.19 4.31
N GLY A 15 -30.10 4.47 4.22
CA GLY A 15 -29.22 5.55 3.78
C GLY A 15 -28.00 5.72 4.69
N SER A 16 -28.19 5.62 6.00
CA SER A 16 -27.09 5.71 6.98
C SER A 16 -26.12 4.54 6.82
N ILE A 17 -26.61 3.31 6.74
CA ILE A 17 -25.78 2.10 6.57
C ILE A 17 -24.98 2.16 5.26
N SER A 18 -25.64 2.53 4.16
CA SER A 18 -24.98 2.64 2.86
C SER A 18 -23.93 3.75 2.82
N TYR A 19 -24.17 4.89 3.49
CA TYR A 19 -23.17 5.94 3.68
C TYR A 19 -21.94 5.44 4.46
N TYR A 20 -22.13 4.72 5.57
CA TYR A 20 -21.03 4.15 6.35
C TYR A 20 -20.21 3.13 5.55
N LEU A 21 -20.86 2.25 4.79
CA LEU A 21 -20.19 1.29 3.91
C LEU A 21 -19.39 2.00 2.81
N PHE A 22 -19.96 3.01 2.17
CA PHE A 22 -19.29 3.76 1.11
C PHE A 22 -18.06 4.52 1.63
N ARG A 23 -18.17 5.11 2.82
CA ARG A 23 -17.06 5.79 3.50
C ARG A 23 -15.94 4.81 3.85
N SER A 24 -16.28 3.66 4.45
CA SER A 24 -15.31 2.60 4.80
C SER A 24 -14.56 2.09 3.56
N LEU A 25 -15.28 1.84 2.45
CA LEU A 25 -14.67 1.44 1.18
C LEU A 25 -13.74 2.51 0.60
N ARG A 26 -14.06 3.78 0.78
CA ARG A 26 -13.22 4.90 0.32
C ARG A 26 -11.96 5.06 1.15
N GLU A 27 -12.06 4.92 2.47
CA GLU A 27 -10.92 4.92 3.38
C GLU A 27 -10.00 3.70 3.14
N TYR A 28 -10.57 2.53 2.82
CA TYR A 28 -9.81 1.34 2.43
C TYR A 28 -8.99 1.53 1.14
N ARG A 29 -9.43 2.41 0.24
CA ARG A 29 -8.72 2.73 -1.01
C ARG A 29 -7.64 3.80 -0.85
N PHE A 30 -7.53 4.45 0.30
CA PHE A 30 -6.51 5.47 0.51
C PHE A 30 -5.40 4.93 1.40
N ASN A 31 -4.34 4.43 0.76
CA ASN A 31 -3.14 3.99 1.44
C ASN A 31 -2.16 5.19 1.58
N PRO A 32 -1.98 5.77 2.78
CA PRO A 32 -1.09 6.92 2.98
C PRO A 32 0.39 6.59 2.72
N TYR A 33 0.75 5.30 2.75
CA TYR A 33 2.09 4.82 2.45
C TYR A 33 2.33 4.66 0.95
N SER A 34 1.30 4.76 0.11
CA SER A 34 1.45 4.69 -1.34
C SER A 34 2.34 5.82 -1.88
N GLY A 35 2.94 5.56 -3.03
CA GLY A 35 3.81 6.50 -3.73
C GLY A 35 5.14 5.89 -4.16
N LYS A 36 5.99 6.78 -4.70
CA LYS A 36 7.32 6.44 -5.20
C LYS A 36 8.36 6.75 -4.13
N TYR A 37 9.22 5.79 -3.87
CA TYR A 37 10.31 5.86 -2.93
C TYR A 37 11.63 5.63 -3.64
N LEU A 38 12.61 6.48 -3.41
CA LEU A 38 13.95 6.35 -3.93
C LEU A 38 14.90 5.95 -2.80
N SER A 39 15.68 4.89 -3.01
CA SER A 39 16.76 4.52 -2.09
C SER A 39 17.75 5.68 -1.91
N LYS A 40 18.40 5.75 -0.75
CA LYS A 40 19.43 6.77 -0.45
C LYS A 40 20.55 6.81 -1.50
N ARG A 41 20.89 5.66 -2.07
CA ARG A 41 21.91 5.52 -3.12
C ARG A 41 21.39 5.89 -4.51
N GLY A 42 20.08 6.04 -4.70
CA GLY A 42 19.45 6.45 -5.96
C GLY A 42 19.31 5.34 -7.01
N ASN A 43 19.79 4.14 -6.73
CA ASN A 43 19.82 3.00 -7.66
C ASN A 43 18.54 2.14 -7.61
N VAL A 44 17.85 2.09 -6.48
CA VAL A 44 16.59 1.34 -6.30
C VAL A 44 15.40 2.29 -6.17
N ILE A 45 14.36 2.04 -6.96
CA ILE A 45 13.05 2.70 -6.88
C ILE A 45 12.02 1.68 -6.39
N LEU A 46 11.29 2.02 -5.33
CA LEU A 46 10.16 1.26 -4.82
C LEU A 46 8.88 2.05 -5.08
N ILE A 47 7.89 1.43 -5.73
CA ILE A 47 6.58 2.03 -6.01
C ILE A 47 5.55 1.22 -5.24
N LEU A 48 4.89 1.84 -4.26
CA LEU A 48 3.79 1.26 -3.49
C LEU A 48 2.46 1.73 -4.10
N ASN A 49 1.68 0.80 -4.67
CA ASN A 49 0.40 1.15 -5.27
C ASN A 49 -0.64 1.46 -4.20
N ASN A 50 -1.52 2.41 -4.50
CA ASN A 50 -2.54 2.88 -3.57
C ASN A 50 -3.71 1.91 -3.37
N ASN A 51 -3.97 1.02 -4.33
CA ASN A 51 -5.29 0.38 -4.45
C ASN A 51 -5.31 -1.15 -4.33
N ASP A 52 -4.17 -1.84 -4.39
CA ASP A 52 -4.16 -3.28 -4.68
C ASP A 52 -3.04 -4.08 -3.99
N ASP A 53 -2.48 -3.56 -2.89
CA ASP A 53 -1.37 -4.16 -2.11
C ASP A 53 -0.16 -4.58 -2.96
N ASN A 54 -0.09 -4.12 -4.21
CA ASN A 54 0.96 -4.44 -5.14
C ASN A 54 2.04 -3.36 -5.06
N CYS A 55 3.27 -3.78 -5.26
CA CYS A 55 4.40 -2.88 -5.37
C CYS A 55 5.33 -3.32 -6.48
N THR A 56 6.06 -2.36 -7.02
CA THR A 56 7.10 -2.59 -8.02
C THR A 56 8.43 -2.15 -7.46
N ILE A 57 9.43 -3.00 -7.56
CA ILE A 57 10.81 -2.68 -7.21
C ILE A 57 11.62 -2.65 -8.50
N ILE A 58 12.24 -1.52 -8.80
CA ILE A 58 13.08 -1.30 -9.97
C ILE A 58 14.50 -1.08 -9.47
N ASN A 59 15.44 -1.90 -9.92
CA ASN A 59 16.85 -1.75 -9.60
C ASN A 59 17.63 -1.39 -10.86
N ASN A 60 18.37 -0.28 -10.79
CA ASN A 60 19.22 0.27 -11.85
C ASN A 60 20.71 0.27 -11.43
N GLU A 61 21.10 -0.59 -10.49
CA GLU A 61 22.51 -0.75 -10.09
C GLU A 61 23.33 -1.53 -11.12
N TYR A 62 22.69 -2.35 -11.95
CA TYR A 62 23.33 -3.18 -12.97
C TYR A 62 23.07 -2.65 -14.38
N ARG A 63 23.88 -3.09 -15.34
CA ARG A 63 23.82 -2.69 -16.76
C ARG A 63 22.44 -2.88 -17.37
N ASP A 64 21.71 -3.90 -16.90
CA ASP A 64 20.32 -4.16 -17.25
C ASP A 64 19.41 -3.77 -16.10
N VAL A 65 18.51 -2.81 -16.36
CA VAL A 65 17.46 -2.44 -15.42
C VAL A 65 16.53 -3.64 -15.25
N PHE A 66 16.40 -4.13 -14.02
CA PHE A 66 15.41 -5.17 -13.73
C PHE A 66 14.29 -4.62 -12.85
N SER A 67 13.07 -5.06 -13.16
CA SER A 67 11.85 -4.72 -12.45
C SER A 67 11.22 -5.98 -11.89
N THR A 68 10.69 -5.93 -10.68
CA THR A 68 10.02 -7.06 -10.04
C THR A 68 8.75 -6.59 -9.37
N LYS A 69 7.65 -7.27 -9.70
CA LYS A 69 6.37 -7.11 -9.01
C LYS A 69 6.39 -7.91 -7.71
N ALA A 70 5.84 -7.31 -6.66
CA ALA A 70 5.76 -7.88 -5.33
C ALA A 70 4.47 -7.42 -4.66
N LYS A 71 4.09 -8.08 -3.57
CA LYS A 71 2.99 -7.63 -2.71
C LYS A 71 3.55 -7.00 -1.45
N TYR A 72 2.84 -6.06 -0.85
CA TYR A 72 3.21 -5.48 0.42
C TYR A 72 2.04 -5.41 1.39
N LEU A 73 2.36 -5.40 2.68
CA LEU A 73 1.41 -5.24 3.77
C LEU A 73 2.01 -4.25 4.77
N VAL A 74 1.20 -3.30 5.23
CA VAL A 74 1.59 -2.35 6.28
C VAL A 74 0.72 -2.54 7.52
N VAL A 75 1.36 -2.75 8.67
CA VAL A 75 0.70 -2.83 9.99
C VAL A 75 1.56 -2.06 10.99
N ASP A 76 0.97 -1.12 11.73
CA ASP A 76 1.65 -0.30 12.74
C ASP A 76 2.94 0.36 12.25
N ASN A 77 2.89 1.04 11.09
CA ASN A 77 4.05 1.63 10.40
C ASN A 77 5.13 0.61 9.96
N ARG A 78 4.90 -0.69 10.09
CA ARG A 78 5.84 -1.75 9.65
C ARG A 78 5.37 -2.30 8.32
N ILE A 79 6.28 -2.37 7.35
CA ILE A 79 6.01 -2.96 6.05
C ILE A 79 6.63 -4.34 5.93
N LYS A 80 5.91 -5.25 5.27
CA LYS A 80 6.45 -6.52 4.76
C LYS A 80 6.20 -6.54 3.26
N ILE A 81 7.26 -6.73 2.48
CA ILE A 81 7.19 -6.89 1.02
C ILE A 81 7.48 -8.35 0.71
N ARG A 82 6.56 -9.03 0.03
CA ARG A 82 6.69 -10.41 -0.42
C ARG A 82 6.96 -10.41 -1.92
N ILE A 83 8.11 -10.94 -2.30
CA ILE A 83 8.57 -11.01 -3.69
C ILE A 83 8.18 -12.38 -4.24
N ASP A 84 7.36 -12.41 -5.28
CA ASP A 84 6.92 -13.66 -5.90
C ASP A 84 8.03 -14.28 -6.76
N ASN A 85 8.82 -13.45 -7.45
CA ASN A 85 9.92 -13.91 -8.29
C ASN A 85 11.30 -13.76 -7.59
N LYS A 86 11.80 -14.87 -7.05
CA LYS A 86 12.98 -14.93 -6.16
C LYS A 86 14.33 -14.76 -6.87
N TYR A 87 14.38 -14.89 -8.20
CA TYR A 87 15.64 -15.00 -8.95
C TYR A 87 16.54 -13.76 -8.83
N ASN A 88 15.94 -12.56 -8.68
CA ASN A 88 16.69 -11.30 -8.70
C ASN A 88 17.04 -10.73 -7.31
N TYR A 89 16.62 -11.38 -6.22
CA TYR A 89 16.76 -10.86 -4.84
C TYR A 89 17.45 -11.83 -3.88
N VAL A 90 18.48 -12.55 -4.35
CA VAL A 90 19.31 -13.46 -3.51
C VAL A 90 18.44 -14.46 -2.71
N GLY A 91 17.35 -14.95 -3.31
CA GLY A 91 16.42 -15.88 -2.67
C GLY A 91 15.58 -15.30 -1.52
N LYS A 92 15.66 -14.01 -1.19
CA LYS A 92 14.82 -13.39 -0.16
C LYS A 92 13.39 -13.24 -0.65
N SER A 93 12.50 -14.08 -0.12
CA SER A 93 11.07 -14.04 -0.41
C SER A 93 10.33 -12.90 0.30
N VAL A 94 10.90 -12.37 1.40
CA VAL A 94 10.28 -11.33 2.21
C VAL A 94 11.31 -10.29 2.65
N ILE A 95 11.01 -9.02 2.42
CA ILE A 95 11.77 -7.86 2.91
C ILE A 95 10.91 -7.14 3.94
N LYS A 96 11.49 -6.82 5.11
CA LYS A 96 10.79 -6.13 6.20
C LYS A 96 11.32 -4.71 6.34
N GLY A 97 10.46 -3.79 6.74
CA GLY A 97 10.81 -2.39 6.93
C GLY A 97 9.90 -1.64 7.91
N ILE A 98 10.25 -0.39 8.18
CA ILE A 98 9.54 0.52 9.09
C ILE A 98 9.49 1.92 8.47
N PHE A 99 8.31 2.51 8.43
CA PHE A 99 8.09 3.91 8.05
C PHE A 99 8.47 4.85 9.19
N LYS A 100 9.11 5.97 8.84
CA LYS A 100 9.46 7.08 9.72
C LYS A 100 9.16 8.39 8.99
N GLY A 101 7.93 8.88 9.11
CA GLY A 101 7.43 10.03 8.36
C GLY A 101 7.51 9.77 6.85
N ASN A 102 8.16 10.67 6.10
CA ASN A 102 8.36 10.54 4.64
C ASN A 102 9.50 9.60 4.24
N SER A 103 10.06 8.84 5.19
CA SER A 103 11.12 7.86 4.93
C SER A 103 10.68 6.45 5.26
N LEU A 104 11.28 5.48 4.57
CA LEU A 104 11.06 4.07 4.77
C LEU A 104 12.41 3.37 4.93
N LYS A 105 12.63 2.73 6.07
CA LYS A 105 13.79 1.85 6.27
C LYS A 105 13.41 0.43 5.87
N LEU A 106 14.07 -0.15 4.87
CA LEU A 106 13.85 -1.51 4.37
C LEU A 106 15.16 -2.29 4.47
N GLY A 107 15.19 -3.31 5.35
CA GLY A 107 16.44 -3.98 5.70
C GLY A 107 17.50 -3.00 6.20
N ASN A 108 18.63 -2.93 5.49
CA ASN A 108 19.76 -2.03 5.80
C ASN A 108 19.73 -0.71 5.01
N ASP A 109 18.79 -0.54 4.08
CA ASP A 109 18.67 0.67 3.27
C ASP A 109 17.56 1.60 3.75
N ILE A 110 17.70 2.87 3.38
CA ILE A 110 16.73 3.93 3.64
C ILE A 110 16.22 4.43 2.30
N TYR A 111 14.91 4.62 2.22
CA TYR A 111 14.21 5.14 1.06
C TYR A 111 13.48 6.42 1.43
N TYR A 112 13.42 7.37 0.51
CA TYR A 112 12.75 8.66 0.69
C TYR A 112 11.60 8.77 -0.29
N LYS A 113 10.43 9.19 0.20
CA LYS A 113 9.26 9.47 -0.63
C LYS A 113 9.57 10.64 -1.56
N LYS A 114 9.30 10.48 -2.86
CA LYS A 114 9.40 11.52 -3.88
C LYS A 114 8.07 12.21 -4.11
#